data_AF-A0A366HV05-F1
#
_entry.id   AF-A0A366HV05-F1
#
_cell.length_a   1.000
_cell.length_b   1.000
_cell.length_c   1.000
_cell.angle_alpha   90.00
_cell.angle_beta   90.00
_cell.angle_gamma   90.00
#
_symmetry.space_group_name_H-M   'P 1'
#
loop_
_entity.id
_entity.type
_entity.pdbx_description
1 polymer ?
#
loop_
_entity_poly.entity_id
_entity_poly.type
_entity_poly.pdbx_seq_one_letter_code
_entity_poly.pdbx_strand_id
1 'polypeptide(L)'
;MKSIHVFGLLVSSSSLLALSACNTTPSGSTSHEVVTDNNTKVYRFKIGRAGNASLNDGTAAGILRDATEIVAGKHRDDDFTANIRFEQSGPIDTVSSNGVVNSAEDFRALSRLGRNVVVVDAINYCGGYIPGVVGCAPVPGSFMAVVRYGSLEGMIWAHEFGHNCGLNHRDHSTALMHPQIGSAHKSLNQHERDKFEQKVASGRSRSVQSASESERDGAPPSSAQEYLDRVYLHGVPYAHVEGFGPQHIPALKAALNSPNRLHSWSNAVVGLAAIATPESVEAVLSFVRANNVSVSSGSYQVKRTAVMALGYAVQKASTSQDPVYREARAKALAQLQQAASGSYWRSRVGGTARSVSGADPTEGLVTSALAGLALSGAPEAAAFFENASRGTGRSVGDDPIAEARKEYAKVKAQGVRSYTD
;
A
#
# COMPACT_ATOMS: atom_id res chain seq x y z
N MET A 1 50.55 45.19 21.58
CA MET A 1 49.70 46.10 22.37
C MET A 1 48.41 46.40 21.61
N LYS A 2 47.29 45.83 22.04
CA LYS A 2 45.93 46.40 22.03
C LYS A 2 44.95 45.34 22.54
N SER A 3 44.48 45.59 23.76
CA SER A 3 43.50 44.80 24.50
C SER A 3 42.11 44.88 23.86
N ILE A 4 41.35 43.78 23.91
CA ILE A 4 39.91 43.79 23.64
C ILE A 4 39.20 43.31 24.91
N HIS A 5 38.27 44.15 25.38
CA HIS A 5 37.45 43.95 26.56
C HIS A 5 36.39 42.86 26.36
N VAL A 6 36.23 42.02 27.38
CA VAL A 6 35.11 41.10 27.57
C VAL A 6 33.96 41.87 28.21
N PHE A 7 32.81 41.96 27.55
CA PHE A 7 31.56 42.45 28.13
C PHE A 7 30.69 41.25 28.54
N GLY A 8 30.36 41.17 29.82
CA GLY A 8 29.41 40.22 30.37
C GLY A 8 27.96 40.65 30.11
N LEU A 9 27.13 39.72 29.66
CA LEU A 9 25.67 39.86 29.66
C LEU A 9 25.10 39.03 30.82
N LEU A 10 24.41 39.73 31.73
CA LEU A 10 23.58 39.18 32.80
C LEU A 10 22.28 38.63 32.19
N VAL A 11 21.99 37.36 32.47
CA VAL A 11 20.72 36.69 32.14
C VAL A 11 19.76 36.89 33.33
N SER A 12 18.65 37.58 33.11
CA SER A 12 17.53 37.66 34.06
C SER A 12 16.49 36.60 33.70
N SER A 13 16.42 35.54 34.50
CA SER A 13 15.42 34.48 34.38
C SER A 13 14.12 34.88 35.08
N SER A 14 13.09 35.21 34.31
CA SER A 14 11.71 35.29 34.79
C SER A 14 11.02 33.95 34.53
N SER A 15 10.83 33.17 35.58
CA SER A 15 10.08 31.91 35.57
C SER A 15 8.59 32.18 35.43
N LEU A 16 8.02 31.93 34.25
CA LEU A 16 6.58 31.77 34.05
C LEU A 16 6.18 30.32 34.37
N LEU A 17 5.45 30.14 35.46
CA LEU A 17 4.74 28.91 35.79
C LEU A 17 3.56 28.73 34.82
N ALA A 18 3.76 27.95 33.76
CA ALA A 18 2.67 27.43 32.95
C ALA A 18 2.14 26.13 33.59
N LEU A 19 0.93 26.20 34.14
CA LEU A 19 0.14 25.03 34.53
C LEU A 19 -0.15 24.18 33.28
N SER A 20 0.64 23.13 33.10
CA SER A 20 0.39 22.09 32.10
C SER A 20 -0.73 21.19 32.61
N ALA A 21 -1.93 21.37 32.06
CA ALA A 21 -3.00 20.40 32.23
C ALA A 21 -2.61 19.11 31.49
N CYS A 22 -2.32 18.05 32.23
CA CYS A 22 -2.17 16.71 31.69
C CYS A 22 -3.52 16.24 31.13
N ASN A 23 -3.78 16.52 29.85
CA ASN A 23 -4.76 15.75 29.09
C ASN A 23 -4.20 14.35 28.93
N THR A 24 -4.63 13.43 29.80
CA THR A 24 -4.45 11.99 29.59
C THR A 24 -5.23 11.61 28.34
N THR A 25 -4.57 11.64 27.18
CA THR A 25 -5.14 11.06 25.97
C THR A 25 -5.36 9.58 26.26
N PRO A 26 -6.60 9.06 26.14
CA PRO A 26 -6.83 7.65 26.38
C PRO A 26 -5.98 6.86 25.40
N SER A 27 -4.97 6.17 25.94
CA SER A 27 -4.17 5.18 25.22
C SER A 27 -5.09 4.01 24.91
N GLY A 28 -5.88 4.13 23.85
CA GLY A 28 -6.67 3.03 23.32
C GLY A 28 -5.73 1.92 22.88
N SER A 29 -5.56 0.89 23.72
CA SER A 29 -4.79 -0.30 23.36
C SER A 29 -5.44 -0.94 22.12
N THR A 30 -4.65 -1.13 21.06
CA THR A 30 -5.03 -1.87 19.85
C THR A 30 -4.87 -3.38 20.00
N SER A 31 -4.69 -3.89 21.22
CA SER A 31 -4.65 -5.33 21.45
C SER A 31 -5.99 -5.96 21.06
N HIS A 32 -5.95 -7.07 20.31
CA HIS A 32 -7.13 -7.92 20.10
C HIS A 32 -7.68 -8.37 21.45
N GLU A 33 -9.00 -8.31 21.61
CA GLU A 33 -9.63 -9.02 22.71
C GLU A 33 -9.58 -10.51 22.37
N VAL A 34 -9.02 -11.30 23.30
CA VAL A 34 -8.87 -12.73 23.14
C VAL A 34 -9.68 -13.40 24.23
N VAL A 35 -10.66 -14.22 23.83
CA VAL A 35 -11.46 -15.05 24.73
C VAL A 35 -11.30 -16.52 24.34
N THR A 36 -11.26 -17.41 25.33
CA THR A 36 -11.27 -18.86 25.07
C THR A 36 -12.70 -19.37 25.23
N ASP A 37 -13.21 -20.06 24.23
CA ASP A 37 -14.54 -20.68 24.20
C ASP A 37 -14.39 -22.14 23.73
N ASN A 38 -14.73 -23.11 24.59
CA ASN A 38 -14.59 -24.54 24.28
C ASN A 38 -13.21 -24.96 23.71
N ASN A 39 -12.13 -24.46 24.30
CA ASN A 39 -10.75 -24.64 23.83
C ASN A 39 -10.41 -23.92 22.50
N THR A 40 -11.38 -23.28 21.83
CA THR A 40 -11.16 -22.41 20.68
C THR A 40 -10.78 -21.01 21.14
N LYS A 41 -9.75 -20.44 20.52
CA LYS A 41 -9.32 -19.08 20.79
C LYS A 41 -10.04 -18.10 19.86
N VAL A 42 -10.80 -17.19 20.44
CA VAL A 42 -11.57 -16.19 19.70
C VAL A 42 -10.83 -14.85 19.71
N TYR A 43 -10.42 -14.38 18.53
CA TYR A 43 -9.89 -13.04 18.34
C TYR A 43 -11.01 -12.10 17.88
N ARG A 44 -11.32 -11.11 18.70
CA ARG A 44 -12.33 -10.09 18.35
C ARG A 44 -11.67 -8.85 17.78
N PHE A 45 -12.09 -8.46 16.58
CA PHE A 45 -11.55 -7.32 15.83
C PHE A 45 -12.46 -6.11 15.96
N LYS A 46 -11.90 -5.00 16.43
CA LYS A 46 -12.49 -3.67 16.24
C LYS A 46 -12.19 -3.24 14.81
N ILE A 47 -13.23 -3.07 14.00
CA ILE A 47 -13.10 -2.78 12.58
C ILE A 47 -13.48 -1.33 12.32
N GLY A 48 -12.58 -0.62 11.65
CA GLY A 48 -12.84 0.71 11.10
C GLY A 48 -12.90 0.65 9.58
N ARG A 49 -13.54 1.66 8.98
CA ARG A 49 -13.48 1.88 7.53
C ARG A 49 -13.20 3.35 7.23
N ALA A 50 -12.44 3.60 6.18
CA ALA A 50 -12.41 4.92 5.57
C ALA A 50 -13.81 5.30 5.07
N GLY A 51 -14.14 6.60 5.06
CA GLY A 51 -15.50 7.05 4.74
C GLY A 51 -16.06 6.54 3.40
N ASN A 52 -15.19 6.29 2.43
CA ASN A 52 -15.55 5.81 1.09
C ASN A 52 -15.60 4.29 0.95
N ALA A 53 -14.97 3.55 1.87
CA ALA A 53 -14.93 2.11 1.77
C ALA A 53 -16.34 1.55 2.03
N SER A 54 -16.91 0.87 1.04
CA SER A 54 -18.19 0.19 1.18
C SER A 54 -18.00 -1.05 2.05
N LEU A 55 -18.22 -0.94 3.36
CA LEU A 55 -18.16 -2.05 4.32
C LEU A 55 -19.27 -1.86 5.35
N ASN A 56 -20.04 -2.92 5.60
CA ASN A 56 -21.06 -2.98 6.65
C ASN A 56 -20.83 -4.21 7.52
N ASP A 57 -21.54 -4.31 8.65
CA ASP A 57 -21.32 -5.36 9.66
C ASP A 57 -21.53 -6.76 9.08
N GLY A 58 -22.59 -6.97 8.30
CA GLY A 58 -22.85 -8.26 7.67
C GLY A 58 -21.73 -8.69 6.71
N THR A 59 -21.15 -7.74 5.99
CA THR A 59 -20.03 -8.00 5.08
C THR A 59 -18.76 -8.34 5.85
N ALA A 60 -18.42 -7.57 6.89
CA ALA A 60 -17.24 -7.87 7.71
C ALA A 60 -17.36 -9.19 8.48
N ALA A 61 -18.53 -9.50 9.03
CA ALA A 61 -18.80 -10.78 9.64
C ALA A 61 -18.62 -11.94 8.65
N GLY A 62 -19.07 -11.77 7.40
CA GLY A 62 -18.81 -12.71 6.31
C GLY A 62 -17.30 -12.92 6.06
N ILE A 63 -16.54 -11.83 5.93
CA ILE A 63 -15.09 -11.89 5.72
C ILE A 63 -14.37 -12.62 6.87
N LEU A 64 -14.73 -12.31 8.12
CA LEU A 64 -14.13 -12.95 9.31
C LEU A 64 -14.50 -14.42 9.43
N ARG A 65 -15.72 -14.81 9.03
CA ARG A 65 -16.11 -16.21 8.92
C ARG A 65 -15.26 -16.92 7.86
N ASP A 66 -15.13 -16.36 6.67
CA ASP A 66 -14.33 -16.95 5.60
C ASP A 66 -12.85 -17.06 6.01
N ALA A 67 -12.31 -16.05 6.71
CA ALA A 67 -10.97 -16.09 7.31
C ALA A 67 -10.83 -17.19 8.37
N THR A 68 -11.87 -17.41 9.19
CA THR A 68 -11.91 -18.50 10.19
C THR A 68 -11.89 -19.85 9.49
N GLU A 69 -12.72 -20.04 8.46
CA GLU A 69 -12.77 -21.28 7.67
C GLU A 69 -11.42 -21.61 7.02
N ILE A 70 -10.65 -20.60 6.64
CA ILE A 70 -9.31 -20.78 6.09
C ILE A 70 -8.35 -21.32 7.16
N VAL A 71 -8.25 -20.68 8.33
CA VAL A 71 -7.25 -21.07 9.35
C VAL A 71 -7.66 -22.29 10.18
N ALA A 72 -8.96 -22.53 10.37
CA ALA A 72 -9.49 -23.64 11.15
C ALA A 72 -9.88 -24.85 10.29
N GLY A 73 -10.01 -24.68 8.96
CA GLY A 73 -10.31 -25.74 8.02
C GLY A 73 -9.08 -26.55 7.65
N LYS A 74 -9.28 -27.85 7.41
CA LYS A 74 -8.25 -28.72 6.81
C LYS A 74 -8.46 -28.73 5.29
N HIS A 75 -7.59 -28.07 4.54
CA HIS A 75 -7.73 -27.92 3.08
C HIS A 75 -6.97 -28.99 2.29
N ARG A 76 -6.05 -29.71 2.95
CA ARG A 76 -5.25 -30.81 2.40
C ARG A 76 -4.90 -31.83 3.48
N ASP A 77 -4.40 -33.01 3.10
CA ASP A 77 -4.06 -34.07 4.05
C ASP A 77 -2.91 -33.69 5.00
N ASP A 78 -1.95 -32.92 4.49
CA ASP A 78 -0.76 -32.41 5.19
C ASP A 78 -0.97 -31.04 5.87
N ASP A 79 -2.20 -30.51 5.81
CA ASP A 79 -2.56 -29.22 6.36
C ASP A 79 -2.78 -29.27 7.87
N PHE A 80 -2.39 -28.20 8.56
CA PHE A 80 -2.63 -28.01 9.98
C PHE A 80 -3.82 -27.08 10.20
N THR A 81 -4.68 -27.41 11.14
CA THR A 81 -5.80 -26.54 11.54
C THR A 81 -5.43 -25.78 12.81
N ALA A 82 -5.67 -24.48 12.84
CA ALA A 82 -5.58 -23.69 14.07
C ALA A 82 -6.93 -23.65 14.77
N ASN A 83 -6.98 -23.96 16.07
CA ASN A 83 -8.21 -23.91 16.85
C ASN A 83 -8.55 -22.47 17.26
N ILE A 84 -8.76 -21.61 16.27
CA ILE A 84 -9.03 -20.20 16.44
C ILE A 84 -10.29 -19.78 15.68
N ARG A 85 -10.85 -18.63 16.07
CA ARG A 85 -12.02 -18.04 15.43
C ARG A 85 -11.90 -16.53 15.40
N PHE A 86 -12.30 -15.92 14.29
CA PHE A 86 -12.32 -14.48 14.13
C PHE A 86 -13.73 -13.95 14.29
N GLU A 87 -13.90 -12.93 15.14
CA GLU A 87 -15.18 -12.28 15.40
C GLU A 87 -15.06 -10.76 15.27
N GLN A 88 -16.18 -10.11 14.95
CA GLN A 88 -16.26 -8.65 15.00
C GLN A 88 -16.55 -8.21 16.45
N SER A 89 -15.85 -7.18 16.92
CA SER A 89 -16.04 -6.55 18.22
C SER A 89 -16.80 -5.22 18.06
N GLY A 90 -18.11 -5.23 18.27
CA GLY A 90 -18.95 -4.03 18.15
C GLY A 90 -19.20 -3.62 16.69
N PRO A 91 -19.90 -2.49 16.45
CA PRO A 91 -20.21 -2.03 15.09
C PRO A 91 -18.96 -1.54 14.34
N ILE A 92 -19.02 -1.55 13.00
CA ILE A 92 -18.02 -0.87 12.18
C ILE A 92 -18.20 0.64 12.28
N ASP A 93 -17.10 1.32 12.63
CA ASP A 93 -17.06 2.77 12.67
C ASP A 93 -16.37 3.35 11.43
N THR A 94 -16.87 4.49 10.96
CA THR A 94 -16.11 5.33 10.02
C THR A 94 -14.98 6.01 10.77
N VAL A 95 -13.74 5.88 10.28
CA VAL A 95 -12.58 6.54 10.88
C VAL A 95 -12.26 7.86 10.17
N SER A 96 -11.77 8.83 10.93
CA SER A 96 -11.29 10.11 10.39
C SER A 96 -9.95 9.89 9.68
N SER A 97 -10.03 9.59 8.38
CA SER A 97 -8.87 9.43 7.49
C SER A 97 -9.27 9.79 6.07
N ASN A 98 -8.29 10.13 5.21
CA ASN A 98 -8.51 10.28 3.78
C ASN A 98 -8.70 8.93 3.06
N GLY A 99 -8.63 7.81 3.79
CA GLY A 99 -8.79 6.46 3.25
C GLY A 99 -7.62 5.96 2.45
N VAL A 100 -6.44 6.57 2.56
CA VAL A 100 -5.29 6.21 1.75
C VAL A 100 -4.03 6.12 2.59
N VAL A 101 -3.30 5.01 2.46
CA VAL A 101 -1.98 4.86 3.06
C VAL A 101 -0.90 5.22 2.05
N ASN A 102 -0.33 6.43 2.12
CA ASN A 102 0.75 6.89 1.24
C ASN A 102 2.10 7.02 1.95
N SER A 103 2.15 6.87 3.27
CA SER A 103 3.39 7.03 4.02
C SER A 103 3.41 6.16 5.27
N ALA A 104 4.59 6.09 5.90
CA ALA A 104 4.72 5.49 7.22
C ALA A 104 3.87 6.23 8.27
N GLU A 105 3.70 7.55 8.17
CA GLU A 105 2.87 8.29 9.12
C GLU A 105 1.38 8.03 8.90
N ASP A 106 0.90 7.92 7.66
CA ASP A 106 -0.50 7.53 7.39
C ASP A 106 -0.82 6.18 8.04
N PHE A 107 0.07 5.18 7.83
CA PHE A 107 -0.10 3.87 8.43
C PHE A 107 -0.07 3.95 9.98
N ARG A 108 0.86 4.71 10.56
CA ARG A 108 0.93 4.92 12.00
C ARG A 108 -0.31 5.63 12.53
N ALA A 109 -0.81 6.65 11.84
CA ALA A 109 -2.01 7.39 12.22
C ALA A 109 -3.22 6.44 12.26
N LEU A 110 -3.39 5.59 11.24
CA LEU A 110 -4.44 4.57 11.24
C LEU A 110 -4.28 3.58 12.40
N SER A 111 -3.05 3.13 12.67
CA SER A 111 -2.78 2.21 13.78
C SER A 111 -3.07 2.81 15.17
N ARG A 112 -3.10 4.15 15.31
CA ARG A 112 -3.43 4.83 16.58
C ARG A 112 -4.94 5.00 16.80
N LEU A 113 -5.79 4.63 15.84
CA LEU A 113 -7.26 4.79 15.93
C LEU A 113 -7.95 3.79 16.89
N GLY A 114 -7.21 2.89 17.53
CA GLY A 114 -7.81 1.88 18.42
C GLY A 114 -8.64 0.84 17.65
N ARG A 115 -8.28 0.58 16.38
CA ARG A 115 -8.87 -0.45 15.52
C ARG A 115 -7.84 -1.52 15.23
N ASN A 116 -8.29 -2.76 15.06
CA ASN A 116 -7.46 -3.88 14.62
C ASN A 116 -7.38 -3.95 13.10
N VAL A 117 -8.49 -3.64 12.42
CA VAL A 117 -8.57 -3.60 10.96
C VAL A 117 -9.08 -2.24 10.56
N VAL A 118 -8.41 -1.60 9.60
CA VAL A 118 -9.00 -0.45 8.90
C VAL A 118 -9.08 -0.78 7.41
N VAL A 119 -10.31 -0.84 6.89
CA VAL A 119 -10.53 -0.96 5.45
C VAL A 119 -10.33 0.41 4.82
N VAL A 120 -9.31 0.53 4.00
CA VAL A 120 -8.92 1.75 3.29
C VAL A 120 -9.31 1.66 1.82
N ASP A 121 -9.34 2.80 1.15
CA ASP A 121 -9.55 2.85 -0.29
C ASP A 121 -8.32 2.31 -1.01
N ALA A 122 -7.12 2.66 -0.53
CA ALA A 122 -5.87 2.23 -1.14
C ALA A 122 -4.69 2.17 -0.19
N ILE A 123 -3.70 1.38 -0.59
CA ILE A 123 -2.39 1.32 0.03
C ILE A 123 -1.36 1.56 -1.09
N ASN A 124 -0.69 2.71 -1.03
CA ASN A 124 0.46 3.03 -1.88
C ASN A 124 1.79 2.78 -1.14
N TYR A 125 1.74 2.68 0.19
CA TYR A 125 2.90 2.52 1.05
C TYR A 125 2.73 1.32 1.99
N CYS A 126 3.69 0.40 1.95
CA CYS A 126 3.81 -0.68 2.93
C CYS A 126 5.29 -0.98 3.19
N GLY A 127 5.97 -0.11 3.93
CA GLY A 127 7.44 -0.15 4.10
C GLY A 127 8.22 0.58 2.99
N GLY A 128 7.54 0.95 1.90
CA GLY A 128 8.02 1.74 0.78
C GLY A 128 6.89 1.93 -0.24
N TYR A 129 7.12 2.71 -1.31
CA TYR A 129 6.13 2.85 -2.38
C TYR A 129 6.05 1.58 -3.22
N ILE A 130 4.87 0.96 -3.27
CA ILE A 130 4.64 -0.25 -4.08
C ILE A 130 3.26 -0.17 -4.75
N PRO A 131 3.16 -0.36 -6.08
CA PRO A 131 1.89 -0.34 -6.80
C PRO A 131 1.07 -1.61 -6.60
N GLY A 132 -0.23 -1.42 -6.33
CA GLY A 132 -1.21 -2.50 -6.29
C GLY A 132 -1.29 -3.26 -4.96
N VAL A 133 -0.82 -2.68 -3.86
CA VAL A 133 -0.93 -3.29 -2.51
C VAL A 133 -2.40 -3.42 -2.11
N VAL A 134 -2.80 -4.60 -1.63
CA VAL A 134 -4.17 -4.88 -1.15
C VAL A 134 -4.23 -5.13 0.35
N GLY A 135 -3.09 -5.42 0.99
CA GLY A 135 -2.97 -5.61 2.43
C GLY A 135 -1.62 -5.14 2.96
N CYS A 136 -1.62 -4.61 4.18
CA CYS A 136 -0.41 -4.20 4.88
C CYS A 136 -0.57 -4.36 6.39
N ALA A 137 0.39 -5.03 7.01
CA ALA A 137 0.47 -5.28 8.43
C ALA A 137 1.93 -5.19 8.94
N PRO A 138 2.16 -4.76 10.19
CA PRO A 138 3.45 -4.94 10.86
C PRO A 138 3.69 -6.42 11.22
N VAL A 139 4.97 -6.79 11.32
CA VAL A 139 5.43 -8.13 11.69
C VAL A 139 6.35 -8.07 12.92
N PRO A 140 5.93 -8.52 14.12
CA PRO A 140 4.54 -8.71 14.55
C PRO A 140 3.84 -7.37 14.84
N GLY A 141 2.53 -7.43 15.11
CA GLY A 141 1.75 -6.31 15.63
C GLY A 141 0.26 -6.67 15.79
N SER A 142 -0.63 -5.67 15.82
CA SER A 142 -2.07 -5.89 16.11
C SER A 142 -3.02 -5.04 15.26
N PHE A 143 -2.47 -4.48 14.18
CA PHE A 143 -3.17 -3.61 13.25
C PHE A 143 -2.92 -4.09 11.82
N MET A 144 -3.92 -4.00 10.97
CA MET A 144 -3.79 -4.20 9.53
C MET A 144 -4.64 -3.19 8.76
N ALA A 145 -4.09 -2.70 7.65
CA ALA A 145 -4.81 -1.92 6.65
C ALA A 145 -5.06 -2.82 5.44
N VAL A 146 -6.29 -2.83 4.92
CA VAL A 146 -6.69 -3.70 3.82
C VAL A 146 -7.59 -2.96 2.84
N VAL A 147 -7.55 -3.35 1.57
CA VAL A 147 -8.42 -2.85 0.51
C VAL A 147 -9.50 -3.90 0.21
N ARG A 148 -10.70 -3.46 -0.20
CA ARG A 148 -11.76 -4.38 -0.64
C ARG A 148 -11.31 -5.18 -1.88
N TYR A 149 -11.49 -6.50 -1.86
CA TYR A 149 -11.04 -7.44 -2.91
C TYR A 149 -12.03 -8.58 -3.17
N GLY A 150 -13.32 -8.37 -2.90
CA GLY A 150 -14.37 -9.35 -3.24
C GLY A 150 -14.22 -10.66 -2.48
N SER A 151 -14.27 -11.80 -3.19
CA SER A 151 -14.31 -13.14 -2.57
C SER A 151 -12.99 -13.60 -1.93
N LEU A 152 -11.88 -12.88 -2.10
CA LEU A 152 -10.59 -13.23 -1.48
C LEU A 152 -10.32 -12.49 -0.17
N GLU A 153 -11.26 -11.66 0.30
CA GLU A 153 -11.04 -10.82 1.49
C GLU A 153 -10.77 -11.64 2.75
N GLY A 154 -11.44 -12.78 2.95
CA GLY A 154 -11.17 -13.67 4.08
C GLY A 154 -9.72 -14.17 4.09
N MET A 155 -9.19 -14.50 2.92
CA MET A 155 -7.79 -14.92 2.75
C MET A 155 -6.81 -13.79 3.01
N ILE A 156 -7.09 -12.59 2.48
CA ILE A 156 -6.27 -11.39 2.74
C ILE A 156 -6.23 -11.11 4.25
N TRP A 157 -7.37 -11.10 4.93
CA TRP A 157 -7.42 -10.79 6.35
C TRP A 157 -6.70 -11.84 7.21
N ALA A 158 -6.86 -13.12 6.87
CA ALA A 158 -6.13 -14.19 7.54
C ALA A 158 -4.60 -14.08 7.32
N HIS A 159 -4.16 -13.72 6.11
CA HIS A 159 -2.76 -13.49 5.79
C HIS A 159 -2.16 -12.31 6.59
N GLU A 160 -2.81 -11.15 6.55
CA GLU A 160 -2.36 -9.96 7.29
C GLU A 160 -2.40 -10.19 8.81
N PHE A 161 -3.33 -11.00 9.31
CA PHE A 161 -3.32 -11.44 10.69
C PHE A 161 -2.15 -12.39 11.02
N GLY A 162 -1.74 -13.23 10.06
CA GLY A 162 -0.52 -14.02 10.17
C GLY A 162 0.72 -13.15 10.39
N HIS A 163 0.84 -12.04 9.65
CA HIS A 163 1.87 -11.03 9.90
C HIS A 163 1.80 -10.44 11.31
N ASN A 164 0.59 -10.10 11.79
CA ASN A 164 0.39 -9.67 13.18
C ASN A 164 0.87 -10.71 14.21
N CYS A 165 0.74 -12.01 13.90
CA CYS A 165 1.27 -13.12 14.71
C CYS A 165 2.81 -13.28 14.60
N GLY A 166 3.48 -12.48 13.77
CA GLY A 166 4.93 -12.51 13.56
C GLY A 166 5.37 -13.54 12.53
N LEU A 167 4.48 -13.96 11.63
CA LEU A 167 4.83 -14.82 10.50
C LEU A 167 5.35 -13.97 9.33
N ASN A 168 6.45 -14.42 8.73
CA ASN A 168 6.90 -13.95 7.42
C ASN A 168 6.18 -14.72 6.31
N HIS A 169 6.46 -14.34 5.06
CA HIS A 169 6.01 -15.11 3.91
C HIS A 169 6.66 -16.49 3.86
N ARG A 170 5.95 -17.44 3.25
CA ARG A 170 6.43 -18.79 3.00
C ARG A 170 6.33 -19.13 1.52
N ASP A 171 7.46 -19.48 0.91
CA ASP A 171 7.55 -19.91 -0.48
C ASP A 171 7.06 -21.36 -0.65
N HIS A 172 5.74 -21.53 -0.57
CA HIS A 172 5.06 -22.78 -0.87
C HIS A 172 3.74 -22.47 -1.55
N SER A 173 3.45 -23.13 -2.67
CA SER A 173 2.35 -22.80 -3.61
C SER A 173 0.93 -22.91 -3.04
N THR A 174 0.77 -23.46 -1.84
CA THR A 174 -0.51 -23.55 -1.12
C THR A 174 -0.50 -22.84 0.22
N ALA A 175 0.61 -22.22 0.62
CA ALA A 175 0.72 -21.55 1.92
C ALA A 175 -0.28 -20.41 2.03
N LEU A 176 -0.94 -20.27 3.18
CA LEU A 176 -1.68 -19.05 3.51
C LEU A 176 -0.74 -17.84 3.51
N MET A 177 0.48 -18.00 4.06
CA MET A 177 1.51 -16.95 4.09
C MET A 177 2.29 -16.83 2.76
N HIS A 178 1.78 -17.33 1.65
CA HIS A 178 2.41 -17.10 0.35
C HIS A 178 2.29 -15.62 -0.05
N PRO A 179 3.33 -14.99 -0.65
CA PRO A 179 3.29 -13.56 -1.00
C PRO A 179 2.28 -13.21 -2.10
N GLN A 180 1.78 -14.23 -2.80
CA GLN A 180 0.68 -14.15 -3.74
C GLN A 180 -0.51 -14.92 -3.19
N ILE A 181 -1.72 -14.43 -3.44
CA ILE A 181 -2.95 -15.11 -3.04
C ILE A 181 -3.78 -15.55 -4.25
N GLY A 182 -4.61 -16.54 -3.99
CA GLY A 182 -5.36 -17.31 -4.97
C GLY A 182 -6.07 -18.43 -4.24
N SER A 183 -7.06 -19.06 -4.87
CA SER A 183 -7.96 -20.01 -4.19
C SER A 183 -7.26 -21.22 -3.54
N ALA A 184 -6.03 -21.53 -3.93
CA ALA A 184 -5.21 -22.62 -3.38
C ALA A 184 -4.37 -22.24 -2.13
N HIS A 185 -4.20 -20.95 -1.82
CA HIS A 185 -3.33 -20.46 -0.75
C HIS A 185 -4.04 -20.47 0.62
N LYS A 186 -4.33 -21.67 1.13
CA LYS A 186 -5.13 -21.88 2.35
C LYS A 186 -4.46 -22.73 3.41
N SER A 187 -3.30 -23.33 3.11
CA SER A 187 -2.68 -24.31 3.98
C SER A 187 -1.76 -23.68 5.00
N LEU A 188 -1.81 -24.20 6.23
CA LEU A 188 -0.89 -23.91 7.31
C LEU A 188 0.11 -25.07 7.48
N ASN A 189 1.34 -24.73 7.84
CA ASN A 189 2.24 -25.68 8.47
C ASN A 189 2.10 -25.64 10.01
N GLN A 190 2.79 -26.55 10.70
CA GLN A 190 2.83 -26.60 12.16
C GLN A 190 3.23 -25.26 12.79
N HIS A 191 4.25 -24.59 12.24
CA HIS A 191 4.76 -23.31 12.78
C HIS A 191 3.72 -22.19 12.68
N GLU A 192 3.04 -22.08 11.53
CA GLU A 192 1.98 -21.11 11.31
C GLU A 192 0.81 -21.35 12.25
N ARG A 193 0.38 -22.61 12.41
CA ARG A 193 -0.65 -22.99 13.40
C ARG A 193 -0.25 -22.54 14.82
N ASP A 194 0.96 -22.87 15.25
CA ASP A 194 1.47 -22.49 16.57
C ASP A 194 1.45 -20.98 16.78
N LYS A 195 1.77 -20.20 15.75
CA LYS A 195 1.72 -18.73 15.79
C LYS A 195 0.30 -18.18 15.86
N PHE A 196 -0.64 -18.74 15.11
CA PHE A 196 -2.05 -18.36 15.18
C PHE A 196 -2.67 -18.68 16.56
N GLU A 197 -2.26 -19.77 17.20
CA GLU A 197 -2.74 -20.16 18.53
C GLU A 197 -2.04 -19.41 19.67
N GLN A 198 -0.84 -18.86 19.45
CA GLN A 198 -0.13 -18.00 20.41
C GLN A 198 -0.81 -16.65 20.59
N LYS A 199 -0.77 -16.08 21.80
CA LYS A 199 -1.32 -14.73 22.05
C LYS A 199 -0.52 -13.73 21.22
N VAL A 200 -1.20 -13.01 20.32
CA VAL A 200 -0.61 -11.89 19.57
C VAL A 200 0.07 -10.97 20.58
N ALA A 201 1.38 -10.79 20.42
CA ALA A 201 2.16 -10.03 21.36
C ALA A 201 1.60 -8.61 21.42
N SER A 202 1.16 -8.16 22.60
CA SER A 202 0.79 -6.76 22.86
C SER A 202 2.01 -5.83 22.91
N GLY A 203 3.13 -6.25 22.31
CA GLY A 203 4.37 -5.50 22.29
C GLY A 203 4.23 -4.23 21.46
N ARG A 204 5.02 -3.21 21.80
CA ARG A 204 5.18 -2.01 20.97
C ARG A 204 5.39 -2.44 19.51
N SER A 205 4.45 -2.05 18.65
CA SER A 205 4.55 -2.23 17.20
C SER A 205 5.93 -1.75 16.76
N ARG A 206 6.76 -2.67 16.24
CA ARG A 206 7.97 -2.25 15.51
C ARG A 206 7.49 -1.47 14.28
N SER A 207 8.29 -0.54 13.77
CA SER A 207 7.98 0.10 12.47
C SER A 207 7.62 -1.00 11.48
N VAL A 208 6.69 -0.74 10.53
CA VAL A 208 6.39 -1.66 9.42
C VAL A 208 7.73 -2.07 8.79
N GLN A 209 8.27 -3.20 9.21
CA GLN A 209 9.50 -3.74 8.68
C GLN A 209 9.05 -4.39 7.39
N SER A 210 9.54 -3.88 6.27
CA SER A 210 9.51 -4.62 5.01
C SER A 210 10.05 -6.01 5.33
N ALA A 211 9.26 -7.07 5.12
CA ALA A 211 9.71 -8.45 5.31
C ALA A 211 11.08 -8.64 4.63
N SER A 212 11.98 -9.45 5.17
CA SER A 212 13.33 -9.57 4.60
C SER A 212 13.29 -9.90 3.11
N GLU A 213 14.22 -9.28 2.38
CA GLU A 213 14.19 -9.11 0.93
C GLU A 213 14.20 -10.42 0.12
N SER A 214 14.62 -11.53 0.72
CA SER A 214 14.70 -12.84 0.06
C SER A 214 13.44 -13.71 0.13
N GLU A 215 12.39 -13.31 0.85
CA GLU A 215 11.20 -14.15 1.10
C GLU A 215 9.93 -13.67 0.36
N ARG A 216 9.97 -12.53 -0.33
CA ARG A 216 8.76 -11.88 -0.88
C ARG A 216 8.31 -12.38 -2.25
N ASP A 217 9.16 -13.07 -2.99
CA ASP A 217 8.97 -13.20 -4.43
C ASP A 217 8.91 -14.69 -4.82
N GLY A 218 7.82 -15.35 -4.45
CA GLY A 218 7.53 -16.71 -4.94
C GLY A 218 7.65 -16.75 -6.48
N ALA A 219 8.10 -17.87 -7.04
CA ALA A 219 8.65 -17.96 -8.41
C ALA A 219 7.99 -17.03 -9.46
N PRO A 220 8.79 -16.30 -10.27
CA PRO A 220 8.26 -15.43 -11.32
C PRO A 220 7.27 -16.16 -12.23
N PRO A 221 6.21 -15.48 -12.70
CA PRO A 221 5.21 -16.09 -13.56
C PRO A 221 5.84 -16.51 -14.90
N SER A 222 5.48 -17.70 -15.37
CA SER A 222 5.97 -18.26 -16.64
C SER A 222 5.33 -17.61 -17.87
N SER A 223 4.19 -16.93 -17.69
CA SER A 223 3.43 -16.28 -18.75
C SER A 223 2.71 -15.00 -18.28
N ALA A 224 2.35 -14.14 -19.24
CA ALA A 224 1.52 -12.96 -18.94
C ALA A 224 0.13 -13.34 -18.38
N GLN A 225 -0.44 -14.47 -18.80
CA GLN A 225 -1.75 -14.90 -18.32
C GLN A 225 -1.67 -15.33 -16.85
N GLU A 226 -0.68 -16.16 -16.51
CA GLU A 226 -0.41 -16.53 -15.12
C GLU A 226 -0.17 -15.30 -14.25
N TYR A 227 0.63 -14.34 -14.73
CA TYR A 227 0.87 -13.08 -14.05
C TYR A 227 -0.41 -12.27 -13.78
N LEU A 228 -1.30 -12.19 -14.77
CA LEU A 228 -2.56 -11.44 -14.66
C LEU A 228 -3.58 -12.11 -13.74
N ASP A 229 -3.49 -13.43 -13.56
CA ASP A 229 -4.40 -14.22 -12.72
C ASP A 229 -3.94 -14.31 -11.26
N ARG A 230 -2.66 -13.98 -10.98
CA ARG A 230 -2.12 -13.87 -9.63
C ARG A 230 -2.60 -12.59 -8.94
N VAL A 231 -2.82 -12.67 -7.64
CA VAL A 231 -3.07 -11.50 -6.79
C VAL A 231 -1.85 -11.28 -5.91
N TYR A 232 -1.23 -10.10 -6.01
CA TYR A 232 -0.03 -9.75 -5.25
C TYR A 232 -0.42 -8.94 -4.01
N LEU A 233 -0.36 -9.56 -2.82
CA LEU A 233 -0.84 -8.95 -1.57
C LEU A 233 -0.17 -7.61 -1.27
N HIS A 234 1.14 -7.59 -1.42
CA HIS A 234 1.99 -6.44 -1.13
C HIS A 234 2.39 -5.68 -2.39
N GLY A 235 1.56 -5.76 -3.44
CA GLY A 235 1.80 -5.14 -4.72
C GLY A 235 2.70 -5.96 -5.64
N VAL A 236 2.72 -5.62 -6.92
CA VAL A 236 3.46 -6.37 -7.94
C VAL A 236 4.96 -6.20 -7.71
N PRO A 237 5.72 -7.28 -7.45
CA PRO A 237 7.17 -7.20 -7.38
C PRO A 237 7.73 -6.85 -8.75
N TYR A 238 8.55 -5.80 -8.84
CA TYR A 238 9.09 -5.38 -10.14
C TYR A 238 10.06 -6.42 -10.73
N ALA A 239 10.72 -7.25 -9.91
CA ALA A 239 11.51 -8.39 -10.38
C ALA A 239 10.69 -9.40 -11.20
N HIS A 240 9.41 -9.63 -10.86
CA HIS A 240 8.54 -10.57 -11.58
C HIS A 240 8.18 -10.11 -12.99
N VAL A 241 8.20 -8.79 -13.23
CA VAL A 241 7.84 -8.18 -14.51
C VAL A 241 9.05 -7.64 -15.26
N GLU A 242 10.23 -7.59 -14.66
CA GLU A 242 11.46 -7.15 -15.33
C GLU A 242 11.83 -8.05 -16.51
N GLY A 243 11.49 -9.34 -16.45
CA GLY A 243 11.67 -10.29 -17.56
C GLY A 243 10.66 -10.16 -18.70
N PHE A 244 9.61 -9.33 -18.55
CA PHE A 244 8.61 -9.18 -19.60
C PHE A 244 9.16 -8.36 -20.77
N GLY A 245 9.03 -8.93 -21.97
CA GLY A 245 9.31 -8.25 -23.23
C GLY A 245 8.08 -7.85 -24.04
N PRO A 246 8.28 -7.28 -25.25
CA PRO A 246 7.21 -6.82 -26.14
C PRO A 246 6.13 -7.87 -26.45
N GLN A 247 6.48 -9.16 -26.47
CA GLN A 247 5.56 -10.26 -26.72
C GLN A 247 4.40 -10.36 -25.71
N HIS A 248 4.54 -9.77 -24.51
CA HIS A 248 3.49 -9.78 -23.48
C HIS A 248 2.50 -8.63 -23.62
N ILE A 249 2.84 -7.56 -24.36
CA ILE A 249 2.02 -6.35 -24.48
C ILE A 249 0.59 -6.64 -24.94
N PRO A 250 0.33 -7.51 -25.95
CA PRO A 250 -1.04 -7.78 -26.38
C PRO A 250 -1.93 -8.34 -25.27
N ALA A 251 -1.43 -9.29 -24.47
CA ALA A 251 -2.19 -9.90 -23.38
C ALA A 251 -2.50 -8.88 -22.26
N LEU A 252 -1.53 -8.03 -21.90
CA LEU A 252 -1.71 -7.00 -20.89
C LEU A 252 -2.71 -5.92 -21.35
N LYS A 253 -2.64 -5.48 -22.61
CA LYS A 253 -3.63 -4.56 -23.21
C LYS A 253 -5.02 -5.19 -23.26
N ALA A 254 -5.13 -6.47 -23.61
CA ALA A 254 -6.41 -7.18 -23.62
C ALA A 254 -7.06 -7.22 -22.23
N ALA A 255 -6.26 -7.43 -21.17
CA ALA A 255 -6.75 -7.39 -19.79
C ALA A 255 -7.34 -6.03 -19.40
N LEU A 256 -6.69 -4.91 -19.77
CA LEU A 256 -7.20 -3.56 -19.50
C LEU A 256 -8.53 -3.24 -20.19
N ASN A 257 -8.82 -3.93 -21.30
CA ASN A 257 -10.08 -3.77 -22.03
C ASN A 257 -11.17 -4.77 -21.58
N SER A 258 -10.88 -5.61 -20.60
CA SER A 258 -11.78 -6.66 -20.11
C SER A 258 -12.41 -6.27 -18.77
N PRO A 259 -13.66 -5.77 -18.72
CA PRO A 259 -14.29 -5.30 -17.49
C PRO A 259 -14.53 -6.41 -16.44
N ASN A 260 -14.63 -7.67 -16.87
CA ASN A 260 -14.70 -8.84 -15.98
C ASN A 260 -13.33 -9.23 -15.36
N ARG A 261 -12.24 -8.58 -15.77
CA ARG A 261 -10.88 -8.80 -15.24
C ARG A 261 -10.37 -7.62 -14.42
N LEU A 262 -11.27 -6.90 -13.73
CA LEU A 262 -10.90 -5.73 -12.94
C LEU A 262 -9.77 -6.01 -11.92
N HIS A 263 -9.74 -7.22 -11.35
CA HIS A 263 -8.67 -7.65 -10.44
C HIS A 263 -7.29 -7.71 -11.12
N SER A 264 -7.23 -8.05 -12.41
CA SER A 264 -6.01 -8.12 -13.21
C SER A 264 -5.52 -6.76 -13.70
N TRP A 265 -6.33 -5.70 -13.63
CA TRP A 265 -5.99 -4.41 -14.24
C TRP A 265 -4.76 -3.76 -13.59
N SER A 266 -4.62 -3.86 -12.26
CA SER A 266 -3.42 -3.37 -11.55
C SER A 266 -2.16 -4.08 -12.04
N ASN A 267 -2.21 -5.40 -12.21
CA ASN A 267 -1.12 -6.17 -12.79
C ASN A 267 -0.85 -5.71 -14.23
N ALA A 268 -1.89 -5.57 -15.06
CA ALA A 268 -1.73 -5.16 -16.44
C ALA A 268 -1.01 -3.81 -16.59
N VAL A 269 -1.37 -2.78 -15.80
CA VAL A 269 -0.69 -1.48 -15.87
C VAL A 269 0.75 -1.53 -15.34
N VAL A 270 1.03 -2.31 -14.29
CA VAL A 270 2.41 -2.46 -13.78
C VAL A 270 3.28 -3.21 -14.78
N GLY A 271 2.79 -4.32 -15.34
CA GLY A 271 3.50 -5.09 -16.36
C GLY A 271 3.81 -4.26 -17.61
N LEU A 272 2.84 -3.48 -18.11
CA LEU A 272 3.07 -2.57 -19.25
C LEU A 272 4.11 -1.50 -18.92
N ALA A 273 4.08 -0.94 -17.71
CA ALA A 273 5.05 0.06 -17.29
C ALA A 273 6.46 -0.53 -17.11
N ALA A 274 6.58 -1.76 -16.61
CA ALA A 274 7.86 -2.44 -16.44
C ALA A 274 8.52 -2.83 -17.77
N ILE A 275 7.73 -3.19 -18.80
CA ILE A 275 8.23 -3.45 -20.17
C ILE A 275 8.87 -2.18 -20.77
N ALA A 276 8.29 -1.01 -20.49
CA ALA A 276 8.81 0.32 -20.86
C ALA A 276 9.16 0.52 -22.35
N THR A 277 8.49 -0.20 -23.26
CA THR A 277 8.56 0.09 -24.70
C THR A 277 7.67 1.30 -25.01
N PRO A 278 7.87 1.99 -26.14
CA PRO A 278 7.01 3.10 -26.54
C PRO A 278 5.53 2.71 -26.60
N GLU A 279 5.24 1.52 -27.11
CA GLU A 279 3.87 1.00 -27.17
C GLU A 279 3.30 0.75 -25.78
N SER A 280 4.07 0.11 -24.88
CA SER A 280 3.57 -0.21 -23.53
C SER A 280 3.39 1.04 -22.68
N VAL A 281 4.30 2.01 -22.82
CA VAL A 281 4.18 3.33 -22.18
C VAL A 281 2.94 4.07 -22.69
N GLU A 282 2.71 4.11 -24.00
CA GLU A 282 1.52 4.78 -24.54
C GLU A 282 0.22 4.09 -24.11
N ALA A 283 0.22 2.77 -23.92
CA ALA A 283 -0.94 2.06 -23.36
C ALA A 283 -1.25 2.51 -21.93
N VAL A 284 -0.24 2.63 -21.06
CA VAL A 284 -0.42 3.14 -19.68
C VAL A 284 -0.85 4.61 -19.69
N LEU A 285 -0.21 5.44 -20.52
CA LEU A 285 -0.57 6.86 -20.67
C LEU A 285 -2.01 7.05 -21.15
N SER A 286 -2.43 6.26 -22.15
CA SER A 286 -3.80 6.26 -22.66
C SER A 286 -4.79 5.90 -21.57
N PHE A 287 -4.51 4.88 -20.77
CA PHE A 287 -5.33 4.50 -19.63
C PHE A 287 -5.43 5.61 -18.57
N VAL A 288 -4.30 6.25 -18.23
CA VAL A 288 -4.26 7.38 -17.28
C VAL A 288 -5.08 8.56 -17.78
N ARG A 289 -4.95 8.91 -19.06
CA ARG A 289 -5.61 10.06 -19.71
C ARG A 289 -7.10 9.85 -19.98
N ALA A 290 -7.56 8.60 -20.09
CA ALA A 290 -8.95 8.30 -20.38
C ALA A 290 -9.89 8.89 -19.31
N ASN A 291 -10.93 9.61 -19.73
CA ASN A 291 -11.94 10.24 -18.86
C ASN A 291 -13.00 9.24 -18.34
N ASN A 292 -12.68 7.95 -18.32
CA ASN A 292 -13.60 6.85 -18.03
C ASN A 292 -13.53 6.38 -16.57
N VAL A 293 -13.04 7.21 -15.64
CA VAL A 293 -13.10 6.87 -14.22
C VAL A 293 -14.54 7.05 -13.76
N SER A 294 -15.34 6.01 -13.97
CA SER A 294 -16.41 5.76 -13.01
C SER A 294 -15.76 5.73 -11.64
N VAL A 295 -16.30 6.48 -10.68
CA VAL A 295 -15.84 6.51 -9.28
C VAL A 295 -16.11 5.17 -8.57
N SER A 296 -16.43 4.10 -9.32
CA SER A 296 -16.34 2.76 -8.77
C SER A 296 -14.92 2.57 -8.23
N SER A 297 -14.85 2.10 -6.98
CA SER A 297 -13.61 2.02 -6.21
C SER A 297 -12.47 1.34 -6.99
N GLY A 298 -12.77 0.26 -7.72
CA GLY A 298 -11.77 -0.49 -8.48
C GLY A 298 -11.09 0.30 -9.61
N SER A 299 -11.82 1.00 -10.47
CA SER A 299 -11.22 1.75 -11.60
C SER A 299 -10.35 2.91 -11.12
N TYR A 300 -10.77 3.57 -10.04
CA TYR A 300 -9.97 4.61 -9.40
C TYR A 300 -8.66 4.05 -8.81
N GLN A 301 -8.69 2.89 -8.16
CA GLN A 301 -7.47 2.25 -7.65
C GLN A 301 -6.49 1.84 -8.74
N VAL A 302 -7.00 1.27 -9.83
CA VAL A 302 -6.14 0.92 -10.97
C VAL A 302 -5.51 2.18 -11.57
N LYS A 303 -6.25 3.30 -11.66
CA LYS A 303 -5.67 4.54 -12.17
C LYS A 303 -4.55 5.08 -11.29
N ARG A 304 -4.70 5.01 -9.97
CA ARG A 304 -3.62 5.36 -9.04
C ARG A 304 -2.39 4.47 -9.22
N THR A 305 -2.62 3.17 -9.32
CA THR A 305 -1.59 2.17 -9.61
C THR A 305 -0.87 2.50 -10.93
N ALA A 306 -1.61 2.82 -11.99
CA ALA A 306 -1.08 3.17 -13.31
C ALA A 306 -0.21 4.43 -13.27
N VAL A 307 -0.68 5.47 -12.59
CA VAL A 307 0.06 6.73 -12.42
C VAL A 307 1.38 6.46 -11.68
N MET A 308 1.36 5.72 -10.58
CA MET A 308 2.58 5.39 -9.84
C MET A 308 3.52 4.50 -10.65
N ALA A 309 2.99 3.52 -11.38
CA ALA A 309 3.76 2.60 -12.22
C ALA A 309 4.50 3.30 -13.36
N LEU A 310 4.03 4.47 -13.85
CA LEU A 310 4.81 5.27 -14.82
C LEU A 310 6.22 5.61 -14.31
N GLY A 311 6.45 5.65 -12.99
CA GLY A 311 7.80 5.77 -12.41
C GLY A 311 8.74 4.65 -12.88
N TYR A 312 8.25 3.40 -12.87
CA TYR A 312 9.00 2.23 -13.37
C TYR A 312 9.34 2.38 -14.85
N ALA A 313 8.39 2.87 -15.66
CA ALA A 313 8.61 3.11 -17.08
C ALA A 313 9.70 4.16 -17.32
N VAL A 314 9.66 5.28 -16.60
CA VAL A 314 10.69 6.33 -16.72
C VAL A 314 12.07 5.80 -16.34
N GLN A 315 12.15 5.02 -15.27
CA GLN A 315 13.40 4.46 -14.78
C GLN A 315 13.97 3.40 -15.74
N LYS A 316 13.17 2.43 -16.18
CA LYS A 316 13.61 1.38 -17.12
C LYS A 316 14.03 1.97 -18.47
N ALA A 317 13.23 2.88 -19.04
CA ALA A 317 13.53 3.52 -20.32
C ALA A 317 14.81 4.39 -20.27
N SER A 318 15.24 4.84 -19.09
CA SER A 318 16.49 5.61 -18.94
C SER A 318 17.76 4.83 -19.28
N THR A 319 17.69 3.50 -19.31
CA THR A 319 18.82 2.62 -19.67
C THR A 319 19.04 2.51 -21.18
N SER A 320 18.05 2.90 -21.98
CA SER A 320 18.12 2.81 -23.45
C SER A 320 18.69 4.09 -24.07
N GLN A 321 19.57 3.92 -25.07
CA GLN A 321 20.10 5.02 -25.88
C GLN A 321 19.23 5.32 -27.12
N ASP A 322 18.27 4.44 -27.43
CA ASP A 322 17.38 4.60 -28.57
C ASP A 322 16.52 5.88 -28.42
N PRO A 323 16.52 6.80 -29.41
CA PRO A 323 15.71 8.02 -29.39
C PRO A 323 14.23 7.78 -29.08
N VAL A 324 13.67 6.68 -29.56
CA VAL A 324 12.26 6.34 -29.41
C VAL A 324 11.93 5.99 -27.94
N TYR A 325 12.85 5.33 -27.23
CA TYR A 325 12.70 5.09 -25.78
C TYR A 325 12.90 6.36 -24.96
N ARG A 326 13.81 7.26 -25.38
CA ARG A 326 13.98 8.57 -24.74
C ARG A 326 12.73 9.43 -24.85
N GLU A 327 12.03 9.38 -25.99
CA GLU A 327 10.74 10.04 -26.17
C GLU A 327 9.67 9.46 -25.25
N ALA A 328 9.55 8.13 -25.18
CA ALA A 328 8.60 7.45 -24.29
C ALA A 328 8.85 7.82 -22.81
N ARG A 329 10.12 7.81 -22.38
CA ARG A 329 10.54 8.28 -21.05
C ARG A 329 10.09 9.72 -20.80
N ALA A 330 10.36 10.63 -21.73
CA ALA A 330 10.00 12.04 -21.60
C ALA A 330 8.48 12.24 -21.47
N LYS A 331 7.68 11.50 -22.25
CA LYS A 331 6.20 11.52 -22.15
C LYS A 331 5.70 11.03 -20.79
N ALA A 332 6.24 9.91 -20.30
CA ALA A 332 5.88 9.36 -18.98
C ALA A 332 6.23 10.33 -17.84
N LEU A 333 7.43 10.90 -17.86
CA LEU A 333 7.89 11.87 -16.87
C LEU A 333 7.07 13.17 -16.91
N ALA A 334 6.79 13.71 -18.10
CA ALA A 334 5.94 14.88 -18.25
C ALA A 334 4.52 14.61 -17.74
N GLN A 335 3.99 13.42 -17.99
CA GLN A 335 2.69 13.00 -17.48
C GLN A 335 2.68 12.96 -15.94
N LEU A 336 3.72 12.42 -15.31
CA LEU A 336 3.86 12.40 -13.85
C LEU A 336 3.91 13.82 -13.26
N GLN A 337 4.70 14.72 -13.85
CA GLN A 337 4.80 16.12 -13.41
C GLN A 337 3.46 16.86 -13.51
N GLN A 338 2.72 16.66 -14.60
CA GLN A 338 1.37 17.22 -14.76
C GLN A 338 0.38 16.62 -13.75
N ALA A 339 0.41 15.30 -13.59
CA ALA A 339 -0.46 14.55 -12.67
C ALA A 339 -0.19 14.87 -11.19
N ALA A 340 0.98 15.40 -10.84
CA ALA A 340 1.27 15.89 -9.50
C ALA A 340 0.56 17.23 -9.18
N SER A 341 -0.18 17.82 -10.13
CA SER A 341 -1.06 18.98 -9.89
C SER A 341 -2.52 18.56 -9.75
N GLY A 342 -3.19 19.00 -8.68
CA GLY A 342 -4.64 18.77 -8.51
C GLY A 342 -5.48 19.34 -9.67
N SER A 343 -5.04 20.41 -10.33
CA SER A 343 -5.75 20.98 -11.49
C SER A 343 -5.80 20.04 -12.69
N TYR A 344 -4.80 19.16 -12.86
CA TYR A 344 -4.79 18.16 -13.92
C TYR A 344 -5.95 17.17 -13.76
N TRP A 345 -6.27 16.79 -12.52
CA TRP A 345 -7.30 15.80 -12.24
C TRP A 345 -8.70 16.37 -12.18
N ARG A 346 -8.87 17.63 -11.75
CA ARG A 346 -10.21 18.24 -11.61
C ARG A 346 -11.07 18.16 -12.88
N SER A 347 -10.47 18.27 -14.06
CA SER A 347 -11.19 18.14 -15.33
C SER A 347 -11.41 16.68 -15.79
N ARG A 348 -10.78 15.70 -15.14
CA ARG A 348 -10.70 14.29 -15.58
C ARG A 348 -11.43 13.31 -14.67
N VAL A 349 -11.55 13.61 -13.38
CA VAL A 349 -12.28 12.76 -12.42
C VAL A 349 -13.79 13.06 -12.39
N GLY A 350 -14.26 14.05 -13.14
CA GLY A 350 -15.65 14.50 -13.15
C GLY A 350 -16.02 15.26 -11.86
N GLY A 351 -16.68 16.40 -11.99
CA GLY A 351 -17.07 17.23 -10.83
C GLY A 351 -18.05 16.55 -9.86
N THR A 352 -18.61 15.40 -10.24
CA THR A 352 -19.50 14.58 -9.42
C THR A 352 -18.78 13.52 -8.60
N ALA A 353 -17.46 13.33 -8.76
CA ALA A 353 -16.65 12.51 -7.88
C ALA A 353 -16.47 13.20 -6.53
N ARG A 354 -17.55 13.40 -5.78
CA ARG A 354 -17.41 13.60 -4.35
C ARG A 354 -17.07 12.24 -3.79
N SER A 355 -15.88 12.11 -3.20
CA SER A 355 -15.69 10.99 -2.30
C SER A 355 -16.69 11.14 -1.15
N VAL A 356 -17.32 10.04 -0.74
CA VAL A 356 -18.30 9.98 0.34
C VAL A 356 -17.71 10.50 1.67
N SER A 357 -16.37 10.50 1.82
CA SER A 357 -15.65 11.06 2.96
C SER A 357 -15.46 12.58 2.91
N GLY A 358 -15.88 13.23 1.81
CA GLY A 358 -15.61 14.65 1.58
C GLY A 358 -14.17 14.96 1.18
N ALA A 359 -13.28 13.95 1.15
CA ALA A 359 -11.92 14.12 0.65
C ALA A 359 -11.93 14.37 -0.86
N ASP A 360 -11.04 15.26 -1.32
CA ASP A 360 -10.86 15.56 -2.73
C ASP A 360 -10.30 14.30 -3.44
N PRO A 361 -11.05 13.67 -4.38
CA PRO A 361 -10.55 12.48 -5.10
C PRO A 361 -9.29 12.76 -5.92
N THR A 362 -8.93 14.03 -6.15
CA THR A 362 -7.69 14.37 -6.86
C THR A 362 -6.46 14.17 -5.98
N GLU A 363 -6.59 14.23 -4.66
CA GLU A 363 -5.46 14.15 -3.73
C GLU A 363 -4.75 12.79 -3.79
N GLY A 364 -5.51 11.70 -3.85
CA GLY A 364 -4.95 10.35 -3.97
C GLY A 364 -4.20 10.13 -5.30
N LEU A 365 -4.68 10.74 -6.39
CA LEU A 365 -4.02 10.68 -7.70
C LEU A 365 -2.78 11.57 -7.76
N VAL A 366 -2.82 12.76 -7.16
CA VAL A 366 -1.64 13.63 -6.98
C VAL A 366 -0.56 12.90 -6.20
N THR A 367 -0.93 12.26 -5.08
CA THR A 367 0.03 11.54 -4.24
C THR A 367 0.62 10.34 -4.97
N SER A 368 -0.18 9.63 -5.77
CA SER A 368 0.31 8.54 -6.62
C SER A 368 1.27 9.04 -7.71
N ALA A 369 1.07 10.26 -8.23
CA ALA A 369 2.00 10.89 -9.17
C ALA A 369 3.31 11.31 -8.50
N LEU A 370 3.26 11.83 -7.27
CA LEU A 370 4.45 12.13 -6.47
C LEU A 370 5.26 10.86 -6.17
N ALA A 371 4.57 9.76 -5.82
CA ALA A 371 5.20 8.46 -5.65
C ALA A 371 5.82 7.95 -6.97
N GLY A 372 5.13 8.09 -8.11
CA GLY A 372 5.69 7.77 -9.42
C GLY A 372 6.92 8.61 -9.79
N LEU A 373 6.93 9.91 -9.47
CA LEU A 373 8.10 10.77 -9.61
C LEU A 373 9.27 10.29 -8.75
N ALA A 374 9.00 9.89 -7.51
CA ALA A 374 10.01 9.34 -6.60
C ALA A 374 10.62 8.05 -7.16
N LEU A 375 9.78 7.09 -7.55
CA LEU A 375 10.16 5.81 -8.13
C LEU A 375 10.91 5.94 -9.48
N SER A 376 10.75 7.06 -10.18
CA SER A 376 11.45 7.30 -11.45
C SER A 376 12.96 7.43 -11.32
N GLY A 377 13.46 7.88 -10.16
CA GLY A 377 14.87 8.25 -9.96
C GLY A 377 15.40 9.34 -10.90
N ALA A 378 14.54 9.98 -11.69
CA ALA A 378 14.92 10.94 -12.72
C ALA A 378 15.48 12.24 -12.10
N PRO A 379 16.58 12.81 -12.62
CA PRO A 379 17.08 14.13 -12.16
C PRO A 379 16.01 15.23 -12.22
N GLU A 380 15.14 15.17 -13.22
CA GLU A 380 14.02 16.10 -13.40
C GLU A 380 12.98 16.02 -12.26
N ALA A 381 12.87 14.86 -11.58
CA ALA A 381 12.02 14.71 -10.40
C ALA A 381 12.59 15.47 -9.20
N ALA A 382 13.93 15.49 -9.02
CA ALA A 382 14.56 16.31 -7.97
C ALA A 382 14.24 17.80 -8.16
N ALA A 383 14.40 18.31 -9.38
CA ALA A 383 14.05 19.70 -9.71
C ALA A 383 12.57 19.99 -9.45
N PHE A 384 11.69 19.03 -9.76
CA PHE A 384 10.27 19.14 -9.43
C PHE A 384 10.04 19.28 -7.92
N PHE A 385 10.61 18.40 -7.09
CA PHE A 385 10.42 18.44 -5.63
C PHE A 385 10.96 19.72 -4.98
N GLU A 386 12.11 20.22 -5.45
CA GLU A 386 12.69 21.48 -4.98
C GLU A 386 11.79 22.68 -5.31
N ASN A 387 11.24 22.72 -6.51
CA ASN A 387 10.31 23.79 -6.90
C ASN A 387 8.98 23.69 -6.15
N ALA A 388 8.44 22.47 -5.98
CA ALA A 388 7.18 22.25 -5.27
C ALA A 388 7.28 22.65 -3.79
N SER A 389 8.39 22.35 -3.13
CA SER A 389 8.63 22.70 -1.71
C SER A 389 8.65 24.22 -1.46
N ARG A 390 9.04 25.03 -2.44
CA ARG A 390 9.05 26.51 -2.31
C ARG A 390 7.65 27.13 -2.35
N GLY A 391 6.68 26.44 -2.96
CA GLY A 391 5.34 26.99 -3.21
C GLY A 391 4.27 26.61 -2.19
N THR A 392 4.48 25.58 -1.36
CA THR A 392 3.40 25.02 -0.54
C THR A 392 3.19 25.72 0.79
N GLY A 393 4.20 26.37 1.37
CA GLY A 393 4.12 27.03 2.68
C GLY A 393 3.63 26.11 3.83
N ARG A 394 3.53 24.80 3.59
CA ARG A 394 3.03 23.79 4.53
C ARG A 394 4.18 23.29 5.40
N SER A 395 3.86 22.96 6.66
CA SER A 395 4.81 22.33 7.58
C SER A 395 5.15 20.91 7.12
N VAL A 396 6.39 20.50 7.42
CA VAL A 396 7.07 19.29 6.87
C VAL A 396 6.44 17.94 7.27
N GLY A 397 5.53 17.91 8.25
CA GLY A 397 5.07 16.66 8.90
C GLY A 397 4.15 15.77 8.07
N ASP A 398 3.21 16.36 7.32
CA ASP A 398 2.19 15.64 6.53
C ASP A 398 2.28 15.99 5.04
N ASP A 399 3.47 16.42 4.58
CA ASP A 399 3.66 16.85 3.20
C ASP A 399 3.99 15.65 2.30
N PRO A 400 3.09 15.24 1.38
CA PRO A 400 3.36 14.14 0.45
C PRO A 400 4.61 14.39 -0.42
N ILE A 401 5.01 15.65 -0.61
CA ILE A 401 6.26 16.01 -1.32
C ILE A 401 7.49 15.64 -0.47
N ALA A 402 7.43 15.80 0.84
CA ALA A 402 8.54 15.46 1.73
C ALA A 402 8.81 13.95 1.75
N GLU A 403 7.76 13.13 1.88
CA GLU A 403 7.90 11.66 1.79
C GLU A 403 8.36 11.24 0.40
N ALA A 404 7.78 11.80 -0.67
CA ALA A 404 8.19 11.49 -2.03
C ALA A 404 9.68 11.83 -2.29
N ARG A 405 10.19 12.93 -1.73
CA ARG A 405 11.62 13.29 -1.82
C ARG A 405 12.52 12.32 -1.05
N LYS A 406 12.09 11.84 0.11
CA LYS A 406 12.84 10.82 0.88
C LYS A 406 12.92 9.52 0.09
N GLU A 407 11.81 9.06 -0.47
CA GLU A 407 11.76 7.87 -1.31
C GLU A 407 12.56 8.05 -2.60
N TYR A 408 12.51 9.23 -3.23
CA TYR A 408 13.37 9.59 -4.37
C TYR A 408 14.86 9.44 -4.02
N ALA A 409 15.29 9.93 -2.86
CA ALA A 409 16.68 9.81 -2.43
C ALA A 409 17.09 8.35 -2.25
N LYS A 410 16.20 7.50 -1.70
CA LYS A 410 16.40 6.05 -1.60
C LYS A 410 16.53 5.41 -2.99
N VAL A 411 15.58 5.63 -3.89
CA VAL A 411 15.60 5.11 -5.29
C VAL A 411 16.84 5.56 -6.03
N LYS A 412 17.27 6.82 -5.86
CA LYS A 412 18.49 7.33 -6.51
C LYS A 412 19.75 6.63 -5.99
N ALA A 413 19.80 6.33 -4.69
CA ALA A 413 20.95 5.69 -4.06
C ALA A 413 21.03 4.18 -4.32
N GLN A 414 19.88 3.51 -4.36
CA GLN A 414 19.79 2.04 -4.34
C GLN A 414 19.17 1.44 -5.61
N GLY A 415 18.61 2.28 -6.50
CA GLY A 415 17.78 1.85 -7.62
C GLY A 415 16.35 1.47 -7.18
N VAL A 416 15.46 1.24 -8.14
CA VAL A 416 14.08 0.77 -7.80
C VAL A 416 14.06 -0.66 -7.26
N ARG A 417 15.12 -1.45 -7.52
CA ARG A 417 15.20 -2.85 -7.08
C ARG A 417 15.23 -2.99 -5.55
N SER A 418 15.61 -1.95 -4.82
CA SER A 418 15.50 -1.91 -3.35
C SER A 418 14.06 -1.85 -2.80
N TYR A 419 13.07 -1.99 -3.68
CA TYR A 419 11.64 -2.09 -3.36
C TYR A 419 11.04 -3.41 -3.87
N THR A 420 11.82 -4.22 -4.59
CA THR A 420 11.42 -5.53 -5.11
C THR A 420 12.02 -6.64 -4.30
N ASP A 421 13.26 -6.41 -3.90
CA ASP A 421 13.98 -7.16 -2.90
C ASP A 421 13.63 -6.44 -1.59
#